data_AF-A0A8E2JMC1-F1
#
_entry.id   AF-A0A8E2JMC1-F1
#
_cell.length_a   1.000
_cell.length_b   1.000
_cell.length_c   1.000
_cell.angle_alpha   90.00
_cell.angle_beta   90.00
_cell.angle_gamma   90.00
#
_symmetry.space_group_name_H-M   'P 1'
#
loop_
_entity.id
_entity.type
_entity.pdbx_description
1 polymer ?
#
loop_
_entity_poly.entity_id
_entity_poly.type
_entity_poly.pdbx_seq_one_letter_code
_entity_poly.pdbx_strand_id
1 'polypeptide(L)'
;HCPLCRLLLELIPKDIKVEIELRYRARYLEVYEGQNYLGRMSMTPMQDRNQTSTKTAGDSLGRAPKLNMAFIREWLHICETTHDHPAPSAMARYQKPIDVILVDTHENQLIKSSTNNRFLALSYVWGPVPIFQTTASNRSALEKPGGLLLHKAQLPQIIKDAIELVVALQERFLWVDCLCIEQDNAAQKHSQIAQMDIIFSQALVTLIALSANDANPCLPGVRPNTMLPLSGSEHLPAGWMLDILPPDPVTPIFSRTWTFQERMLSKRCLFFTYHYYSYHCSSMYILEHGFSSRIAMPRGMSSDHNSLPPKVAGRLPRNNESHGEILTWPSAFSEYAVLVRLYTGRKLTYSSDRLNAFSGILSLFQYRLGGEMISGLPERVLDLALLWIHEYGAPQLRNREFPSWSWAGWSGRSTYSVG
;
A
#
# COMPACT_ATOMS: atom_id res chain seq x y z
N HIS A 1 -34.71 9.57 -18.21
CA HIS A 1 -33.65 8.57 -18.02
C HIS A 1 -32.57 9.17 -17.14
N CYS A 2 -32.42 8.66 -15.90
CA CYS A 2 -31.38 9.13 -14.98
C CYS A 2 -30.06 8.41 -15.32
N PRO A 3 -28.95 9.13 -15.59
CA PRO A 3 -27.63 8.53 -15.85
C PRO A 3 -27.18 7.57 -14.75
N LEU A 4 -27.36 7.96 -13.48
CA LEU A 4 -27.07 7.09 -12.33
C LEU A 4 -27.85 5.77 -12.39
N CYS A 5 -29.14 5.82 -12.76
CA CYS A 5 -29.94 4.61 -12.92
C CYS A 5 -29.46 3.73 -14.07
N ARG A 6 -28.94 4.30 -15.16
CA ARG A 6 -28.39 3.54 -16.29
C ARG A 6 -27.09 2.84 -15.92
N LEU A 7 -26.16 3.53 -15.27
CA LEU A 7 -24.91 2.94 -14.78
C LEU A 7 -25.15 1.88 -13.70
N LEU A 8 -26.11 2.10 -12.80
CA LEU A 8 -26.53 1.07 -11.85
C LEU A 8 -27.03 -0.17 -12.59
N LEU A 9 -27.84 -0.01 -13.65
CA LEU A 9 -28.31 -1.14 -14.47
C LEU A 9 -27.21 -1.82 -15.29
N GLU A 10 -26.09 -1.15 -15.58
CA GLU A 10 -24.91 -1.77 -16.22
C GLU A 10 -24.08 -2.60 -15.23
N LEU A 11 -24.11 -2.26 -13.94
CA LEU A 11 -23.45 -3.02 -12.87
C LEU A 11 -24.22 -4.27 -12.42
N ILE A 12 -25.53 -4.30 -12.66
CA ILE A 12 -26.42 -5.36 -12.20
C ILE A 12 -26.55 -6.42 -13.31
N PRO A 13 -26.31 -7.72 -13.02
CA PRO A 13 -26.63 -8.79 -13.94
C PRO A 13 -28.10 -8.71 -14.37
N LYS A 14 -28.37 -8.71 -15.68
CA LYS A 14 -29.70 -8.43 -16.26
C LYS A 14 -30.84 -9.39 -15.82
N ASP A 15 -30.49 -10.50 -15.17
CA ASP A 15 -31.40 -11.61 -14.88
C ASP A 15 -31.69 -11.80 -13.38
N ILE A 16 -31.29 -10.86 -12.50
CA ILE A 16 -31.45 -11.01 -11.04
C ILE A 16 -32.15 -9.78 -10.44
N LYS A 17 -33.14 -10.00 -9.58
CA LYS A 17 -33.67 -8.96 -8.68
C LYS A 17 -32.64 -8.74 -7.56
N VAL A 18 -31.82 -7.71 -7.70
CA VAL A 18 -30.80 -7.34 -6.71
C VAL A 18 -31.30 -6.15 -5.88
N GLU A 19 -31.25 -6.27 -4.55
CA GLU A 19 -31.41 -5.14 -3.65
C GLU A 19 -30.03 -4.48 -3.46
N ILE A 20 -29.91 -3.23 -3.89
CA ILE A 20 -28.64 -2.50 -3.89
C ILE A 20 -28.67 -1.47 -2.79
N GLU A 21 -27.70 -1.58 -1.89
CA GLU A 21 -27.48 -0.56 -0.87
C GLU A 21 -26.46 0.46 -1.39
N LEU A 22 -26.89 1.72 -1.47
CA LEU A 22 -26.01 2.85 -1.76
C LEU A 22 -25.61 3.51 -0.45
N ARG A 23 -24.35 3.32 -0.05
CA ARG A 23 -23.81 3.99 1.14
C ARG A 23 -23.08 5.25 0.72
N TYR A 24 -23.64 6.41 1.08
CA TYR A 24 -22.96 7.68 0.88
C TYR A 24 -21.85 7.88 1.91
N ARG A 25 -20.60 7.91 1.44
CA ARG A 25 -19.42 8.14 2.28
C ARG A 25 -18.80 9.48 1.94
N ALA A 26 -19.49 10.56 2.32
CA ALA A 26 -19.12 11.97 2.16
C ALA A 26 -18.88 12.47 0.71
N ARG A 27 -18.30 11.67 -0.17
CA ARG A 27 -17.65 12.11 -1.41
C ARG A 27 -17.65 11.06 -2.53
N TYR A 28 -18.03 9.82 -2.23
CA TYR A 28 -18.25 8.74 -3.19
C TYR A 28 -19.42 7.87 -2.71
N LEU A 29 -20.02 7.11 -3.63
CA LEU A 29 -21.07 6.14 -3.33
C LEU A 29 -20.46 4.74 -3.39
N GLU A 30 -20.55 3.99 -2.31
CA GLU A 30 -20.24 2.56 -2.32
C GLU A 30 -21.46 1.78 -2.79
N VAL A 31 -21.25 0.76 -3.62
CA VAL A 31 -22.29 -0.09 -4.19
C VAL A 31 -22.14 -1.48 -3.59
N TYR A 32 -23.21 -1.98 -2.96
CA TYR A 32 -23.25 -3.32 -2.37
C TYR A 32 -24.40 -4.15 -2.95
N GLU A 33 -24.18 -5.46 -3.04
CA GLU A 33 -25.21 -6.49 -3.18
C GLU A 33 -25.23 -7.31 -1.88
N GLY A 34 -26.21 -7.07 -1.01
CA GLY A 34 -26.19 -7.62 0.35
C GLY A 34 -24.94 -7.18 1.13
N GLN A 35 -24.07 -8.13 1.51
CA GLN A 35 -22.77 -7.84 2.13
C GLN A 35 -21.60 -7.78 1.14
N ASN A 36 -21.84 -8.03 -0.14
CA ASN A 36 -20.79 -8.04 -1.17
C ASN A 36 -20.54 -6.62 -1.69
N TYR A 37 -19.32 -6.12 -1.52
CA TYR A 37 -18.90 -4.84 -2.08
C TYR A 37 -18.62 -4.98 -3.59
N LEU A 38 -19.42 -4.30 -4.41
CA LEU A 38 -19.36 -4.38 -5.88
C LEU A 38 -18.45 -3.30 -6.49
N GLY A 39 -18.13 -2.25 -5.74
CA GLY A 39 -17.30 -1.15 -6.22
C GLY A 39 -17.78 0.19 -5.69
N ARG A 40 -17.22 1.27 -6.22
CA ARG A 40 -17.63 2.63 -5.86
C ARG A 40 -17.82 3.51 -7.09
N MET A 41 -18.72 4.45 -6.95
CA MET A 41 -18.97 5.50 -7.93
C MET A 41 -18.37 6.81 -7.45
N SER A 42 -17.59 7.46 -8.30
CA SER A 42 -16.97 8.76 -8.04
C SER A 42 -17.43 9.78 -9.07
N MET A 43 -17.74 10.99 -8.62
CA MET A 43 -18.09 12.12 -9.49
C MET A 43 -16.93 13.10 -9.57
N THR A 44 -16.55 13.49 -10.79
CA THR A 44 -15.47 14.46 -11.03
C THR A 44 -15.91 15.55 -12.01
N PRO A 45 -15.56 16.83 -11.77
CA PRO A 45 -15.78 17.90 -12.75
C PRO A 45 -14.94 17.66 -14.02
N MET A 46 -15.54 17.82 -15.19
CA MET A 46 -14.85 17.65 -16.48
C MET A 46 -13.78 18.71 -16.72
N GLN A 47 -13.86 19.87 -16.07
CA GLN A 47 -12.86 20.95 -16.20
C GLN A 47 -11.48 20.49 -15.70
N ASP A 48 -11.42 19.61 -14.70
CA ASP A 48 -10.19 19.03 -14.17
C ASP A 48 -9.56 17.97 -15.10
N ARG A 49 -10.34 17.42 -16.05
CA ARG A 49 -9.83 16.54 -17.13
C ARG A 49 -9.43 17.30 -18.40
N ASN A 50 -9.92 18.53 -18.59
CA ASN A 50 -9.81 19.27 -19.85
C ASN A 50 -8.52 20.11 -20.01
N GLN A 51 -7.57 20.08 -19.07
CA GLN A 51 -6.21 20.59 -19.36
C GLN A 51 -5.42 19.71 -20.36
N THR A 52 -6.00 18.59 -20.82
CA THR A 52 -5.34 17.59 -21.67
C THR A 52 -5.88 17.41 -23.09
N SER A 53 -6.79 18.24 -23.62
CA SER A 53 -7.14 18.11 -25.04
C SER A 53 -7.58 19.41 -25.74
N THR A 54 -6.81 19.81 -26.74
CA THR A 54 -7.34 20.47 -27.93
C THR A 54 -8.34 19.51 -28.57
N LYS A 55 -9.62 19.90 -28.57
CA LYS A 55 -10.75 19.15 -29.11
C LYS A 55 -10.63 18.99 -30.63
N THR A 56 -10.93 17.79 -31.11
CA THR A 56 -11.76 17.59 -32.31
C THR A 56 -12.86 16.61 -31.98
N ALA A 57 -14.10 17.01 -32.24
CA ALA A 57 -15.30 16.23 -32.00
C ALA A 57 -15.37 15.07 -33.00
N GLY A 58 -15.51 13.84 -32.50
CA GLY A 58 -15.75 12.67 -33.34
C GLY A 58 -15.09 11.37 -32.87
N ASP A 59 -14.03 11.44 -32.06
CA ASP A 59 -13.35 10.23 -31.61
C ASP A 59 -14.04 9.63 -30.37
N SER A 60 -14.51 8.40 -30.54
CA SER A 60 -14.82 7.47 -29.46
C SER A 60 -13.72 7.51 -28.39
N LEU A 61 -14.15 7.56 -27.13
CA LEU A 61 -13.34 7.50 -25.90
C LEU A 61 -12.32 6.35 -25.96
N GLY A 62 -11.14 6.61 -26.53
CA GLY A 62 -10.20 5.57 -26.91
C GLY A 62 -8.74 6.02 -26.93
N ARG A 63 -8.35 6.97 -26.06
CA ARG A 63 -6.94 7.28 -25.84
C ARG A 63 -6.46 6.63 -24.55
N ALA A 64 -5.51 5.71 -24.70
CA ALA A 64 -5.00 4.82 -23.67
C ALA A 64 -4.65 5.54 -22.36
N PRO A 65 -5.03 5.01 -21.19
CA PRO A 65 -4.68 5.61 -19.90
C PRO A 65 -3.16 5.49 -19.72
N LYS A 66 -2.45 6.60 -19.89
CA LYS A 66 -1.03 6.71 -19.54
C LYS A 66 -0.94 7.46 -18.23
N LEU A 67 -0.10 6.97 -17.34
CA LEU A 67 0.22 7.59 -16.06
C LEU A 67 0.66 9.04 -16.26
N ASN A 68 -0.01 9.99 -15.60
CA ASN A 68 0.35 11.40 -15.67
C ASN A 68 1.44 11.73 -14.62
N MET A 69 2.69 11.80 -15.09
CA MET A 69 3.84 12.12 -14.25
C MET A 69 3.77 13.53 -13.63
N ALA A 70 3.09 14.48 -14.27
CA ALA A 70 2.92 15.81 -13.70
C ALA A 70 2.03 15.78 -12.46
N PHE A 71 0.93 15.03 -12.49
CA PHE A 71 0.05 14.86 -11.35
C PHE A 71 0.73 14.17 -10.17
N ILE A 72 1.50 13.11 -10.42
CA ILE A 72 2.22 12.43 -9.33
C ILE A 72 3.23 13.39 -8.67
N ARG A 73 3.97 14.16 -9.47
CA ARG A 73 4.90 15.17 -8.95
C ARG A 73 4.17 16.26 -8.16
N GLU A 74 3.02 16.72 -8.63
CA GLU A 74 2.19 17.69 -7.92
C GLU A 74 1.66 17.14 -6.59
N TRP A 75 1.16 15.90 -6.57
CA TRP A 75 0.70 15.26 -5.33
C TRP A 75 1.84 15.08 -4.33
N LEU A 76 3.03 14.69 -4.80
CA LEU A 76 4.24 14.64 -3.96
C LEU A 76 4.56 16.03 -3.41
N HIS A 77 4.58 17.06 -4.25
CA HIS A 77 4.86 18.43 -3.85
C HIS A 77 3.87 18.97 -2.81
N ILE A 78 2.56 18.82 -3.04
CA ILE A 78 1.51 19.19 -2.07
C ILE A 78 1.77 18.46 -0.76
N CYS A 79 2.05 17.17 -0.83
CA CYS A 79 2.24 16.34 0.35
C CYS A 79 3.54 16.64 1.12
N GLU A 80 4.57 17.16 0.46
CA GLU A 80 5.82 17.59 1.11
C GLU A 80 5.74 18.98 1.71
N THR A 81 4.91 19.86 1.14
CA THR A 81 4.80 21.26 1.56
C THR A 81 3.67 21.51 2.55
N THR A 82 2.59 20.72 2.48
CA THR A 82 1.36 20.99 3.25
C THR A 82 1.03 19.94 4.30
N HIS A 83 1.61 18.75 4.21
CA HIS A 83 1.34 17.69 5.17
C HIS A 83 2.51 17.49 6.11
N ASP A 84 2.19 17.40 7.40
CA ASP A 84 3.11 16.83 8.36
C ASP A 84 2.95 15.31 8.32
N HIS A 85 4.03 14.63 7.97
CA HIS A 85 4.16 13.19 8.18
C HIS A 85 5.16 13.02 9.29
N PRO A 86 4.72 13.10 10.57
CA PRO A 86 5.56 12.57 11.62
C PRO A 86 5.90 11.16 11.15
N ALA A 87 7.19 10.87 11.02
CA ALA A 87 7.61 9.48 10.96
C ALA A 87 7.04 8.80 12.22
N PRO A 88 7.42 7.56 12.53
CA PRO A 88 7.63 7.23 13.92
C PRO A 88 8.76 8.12 14.52
N SER A 89 8.70 9.44 14.34
CA SER A 89 9.69 10.46 14.70
C SER A 89 9.80 10.59 16.21
N ALA A 90 8.81 10.08 16.95
CA ALA A 90 8.90 9.92 18.38
C ALA A 90 9.81 8.73 18.80
N MET A 91 10.14 7.83 17.87
CA MET A 91 10.97 6.65 18.10
C MET A 91 12.35 6.80 17.46
N ALA A 92 13.40 6.83 18.29
CA ALA A 92 14.80 6.98 17.86
C ALA A 92 15.22 6.00 16.74
N ARG A 93 14.66 4.78 16.74
CA ARG A 93 14.95 3.73 15.74
C ARG A 93 14.69 4.20 14.30
N TYR A 94 13.63 4.96 14.07
CA TYR A 94 13.22 5.38 12.72
C TYR A 94 13.85 6.71 12.29
N GLN A 95 14.56 7.39 13.19
CA GLN A 95 15.32 8.61 12.87
C GLN A 95 16.70 8.30 12.32
N LYS A 96 17.32 7.20 12.76
CA LYS A 96 18.69 6.86 12.36
C LYS A 96 18.68 6.29 10.93
N PRO A 97 19.42 6.89 9.98
CA PRO A 97 19.63 6.27 8.69
C PRO A 97 20.41 4.96 8.84
N ILE A 98 20.16 4.02 7.93
CA ILE A 98 20.85 2.74 7.85
C ILE A 98 21.54 2.62 6.50
N ASP A 99 22.59 1.79 6.45
CA ASP A 99 23.29 1.47 5.21
C ASP A 99 22.46 0.51 4.36
N VAL A 100 22.28 0.86 3.09
CA VAL A 100 21.48 0.12 2.12
C VAL A 100 22.15 0.13 0.75
N ILE A 101 21.79 -0.83 -0.09
CA ILE A 101 22.10 -0.77 -1.52
C ILE A 101 20.91 -0.11 -2.21
N LEU A 102 21.17 0.80 -3.15
CA LEU A 102 20.14 1.42 -3.98
C LEU A 102 20.46 1.20 -5.46
N VAL A 103 19.42 1.10 -6.27
CA VAL A 103 19.54 1.21 -7.72
C VAL A 103 19.68 2.70 -8.06
N ASP A 104 20.79 3.07 -8.67
CA ASP A 104 20.96 4.36 -9.34
C ASP A 104 20.35 4.26 -10.74
N THR A 105 19.19 4.88 -10.94
CA THR A 105 18.43 4.76 -12.19
C THR A 105 19.06 5.54 -13.34
N HIS A 106 19.92 6.51 -13.05
CA HIS A 106 20.62 7.29 -14.07
C HIS A 106 21.78 6.48 -14.65
N GLU A 107 22.63 5.93 -13.78
CA GLU A 107 23.79 5.13 -14.18
C GLU A 107 23.48 3.64 -14.40
N ASN A 108 22.25 3.20 -14.12
CA ASN A 108 21.80 1.82 -14.23
C ASN A 108 22.75 0.84 -13.50
N GLN A 109 23.03 1.13 -12.24
CA GLN A 109 23.95 0.35 -11.40
C GLN A 109 23.44 0.25 -9.95
N LEU A 110 24.01 -0.68 -9.19
CA LEU A 110 23.84 -0.75 -7.74
C LEU A 110 24.90 0.10 -7.04
N ILE A 111 24.48 0.87 -6.04
CA ILE A 111 25.39 1.66 -5.22
C ILE A 111 25.20 1.34 -3.74
N LYS A 112 26.30 1.24 -3.00
CA LYS A 112 26.26 1.30 -1.54
C LYS A 112 25.91 2.73 -1.14
N SER A 113 24.90 2.87 -0.30
CA SER A 113 24.30 4.15 0.05
C SER A 113 23.70 4.06 1.46
N SER A 114 22.92 5.06 1.82
CA SER A 114 22.13 5.06 3.05
C SER A 114 20.73 5.59 2.81
N THR A 115 19.82 5.24 3.71
CA THR A 115 18.43 5.70 3.69
C THR A 115 18.28 7.21 3.96
N ASN A 116 19.38 7.93 4.21
CA ASN A 116 19.42 9.39 4.23
C ASN A 116 19.24 10.00 2.83
N ASN A 117 19.50 9.21 1.78
CA ASN A 117 19.23 9.63 0.42
C ASN A 117 17.73 9.65 0.15
N ARG A 118 17.33 10.44 -0.85
CA ARG A 118 15.96 10.45 -1.34
C ARG A 118 15.77 9.30 -2.34
N PHE A 119 14.93 8.32 -1.99
CA PHE A 119 14.71 7.14 -2.81
C PHE A 119 13.24 6.68 -2.79
N LEU A 120 12.83 5.95 -3.82
CA LEU A 120 11.54 5.27 -3.89
C LEU A 120 11.74 3.79 -3.56
N ALA A 121 10.72 3.13 -2.99
CA ALA A 121 10.74 1.69 -2.77
C ALA A 121 9.70 1.00 -3.66
N LEU A 122 10.01 -0.19 -4.16
CA LEU A 122 9.07 -1.03 -4.91
C LEU A 122 8.53 -2.17 -4.04
N SER A 123 7.21 -2.28 -3.96
CA SER A 123 6.46 -3.35 -3.31
C SER A 123 5.69 -4.13 -4.38
N TYR A 124 6.05 -5.40 -4.55
CA TYR A 124 5.49 -6.27 -5.59
C TYR A 124 5.52 -7.74 -5.16
N VAL A 125 4.77 -8.58 -5.88
CA VAL A 125 4.77 -10.02 -5.65
C VAL A 125 5.85 -10.66 -6.52
N TRP A 126 6.75 -11.43 -5.92
CA TRP A 126 7.72 -12.22 -6.68
C TRP A 126 7.01 -13.31 -7.51
N GLY A 127 6.13 -14.06 -6.86
CA GLY A 127 5.41 -15.18 -7.48
C GLY A 127 6.30 -16.41 -7.72
N PRO A 128 5.74 -17.48 -8.31
CA PRO A 128 6.44 -18.76 -8.51
C PRO A 128 7.37 -18.76 -9.73
N VAL A 129 7.92 -17.61 -10.11
CA VAL A 129 8.72 -17.42 -11.32
C VAL A 129 10.17 -17.11 -10.96
N PRO A 130 11.16 -17.56 -11.75
CA PRO A 130 12.54 -17.17 -11.55
C PRO A 130 12.69 -15.65 -11.69
N ILE A 131 13.33 -15.02 -10.71
CA ILE A 131 13.58 -13.58 -10.68
C ILE A 131 15.08 -13.36 -10.65
N PHE A 132 15.56 -12.42 -11.45
CA PHE A 132 16.94 -11.97 -11.38
C PHE A 132 17.22 -11.36 -10.00
N GLN A 133 18.22 -11.90 -9.32
CA GLN A 133 18.59 -11.57 -7.95
C GLN A 133 20.04 -11.15 -7.87
N THR A 134 20.34 -10.26 -6.94
CA THR A 134 21.72 -9.93 -6.59
C THR A 134 22.29 -11.01 -5.68
N THR A 135 23.44 -11.53 -6.08
CA THR A 135 24.22 -12.56 -5.39
C THR A 135 25.65 -12.09 -5.23
N ALA A 136 26.42 -12.72 -4.33
CA ALA A 136 27.83 -12.41 -4.16
C ALA A 136 28.63 -12.51 -5.49
N SER A 137 28.23 -13.42 -6.39
CA SER A 137 28.88 -13.66 -7.68
C SER A 137 28.62 -12.60 -8.75
N ASN A 138 27.45 -11.93 -8.75
CA ASN A 138 27.11 -10.93 -9.77
C ASN A 138 27.20 -9.48 -9.26
N ARG A 139 27.28 -9.29 -7.95
CA ARG A 139 27.30 -7.97 -7.30
C ARG A 139 28.35 -7.01 -7.87
N SER A 140 29.59 -7.45 -8.02
CA SER A 140 30.66 -6.56 -8.51
C SER A 140 30.44 -6.08 -9.95
N ALA A 141 29.67 -6.84 -10.75
CA ALA A 141 29.29 -6.43 -12.11
C ALA A 141 28.12 -5.45 -12.07
N LEU A 142 27.15 -5.68 -11.18
CA LEU A 142 25.99 -4.81 -10.97
C LEU A 142 26.36 -3.46 -10.36
N GLU A 143 27.45 -3.38 -9.59
CA GLU A 143 27.96 -2.13 -8.99
C GLU A 143 28.73 -1.23 -9.99
N LYS A 144 28.96 -1.67 -11.22
CA LYS A 144 29.60 -0.85 -12.28
C LYS A 144 28.57 -0.04 -13.06
N PRO A 145 28.94 1.14 -13.60
CA PRO A 145 28.05 1.92 -14.45
C PRO A 145 27.54 1.09 -15.63
N GLY A 146 26.22 1.09 -15.84
CA GLY A 146 25.55 0.26 -16.84
C GLY A 146 25.44 -1.23 -16.48
N GLY A 147 25.84 -1.66 -15.28
CA GLY A 147 25.82 -3.06 -14.85
C GLY A 147 24.44 -3.71 -14.94
N LEU A 148 23.38 -2.98 -14.59
CA LEU A 148 22.00 -3.47 -14.74
C LEU A 148 21.57 -3.58 -16.21
N LEU A 149 22.11 -2.75 -17.12
CA LEU A 149 21.77 -2.81 -18.54
C LEU A 149 22.23 -4.12 -19.18
N LEU A 150 23.37 -4.66 -18.74
CA LEU A 150 23.89 -5.95 -19.20
C LEU A 150 22.92 -7.10 -18.89
N HIS A 151 22.12 -6.96 -17.83
CA HIS A 151 21.12 -7.94 -17.39
C HIS A 151 19.67 -7.51 -17.69
N LYS A 152 19.47 -6.46 -18.51
CA LYS A 152 18.14 -5.89 -18.79
C LYS A 152 17.12 -6.92 -19.30
N ALA A 153 17.57 -7.94 -20.05
CA ALA A 153 16.67 -9.01 -20.53
C ALA A 153 16.15 -9.90 -19.39
N GLN A 154 16.96 -10.12 -18.34
CA GLN A 154 16.66 -11.00 -17.21
C GLN A 154 15.84 -10.31 -16.11
N LEU A 155 15.89 -8.97 -16.07
CA LEU A 155 15.07 -8.22 -15.11
C LEU A 155 13.57 -8.44 -15.40
N PRO A 156 12.75 -8.64 -14.35
CA PRO A 156 11.30 -8.60 -14.47
C PRO A 156 10.79 -7.26 -15.03
N GLN A 157 9.67 -7.27 -15.77
CA GLN A 157 9.15 -6.05 -16.39
C GLN A 157 8.73 -5.00 -15.35
N ILE A 158 8.19 -5.43 -14.21
CA ILE A 158 7.79 -4.53 -13.12
C ILE A 158 8.94 -3.67 -12.61
N ILE A 159 10.15 -4.23 -12.57
CA ILE A 159 11.36 -3.53 -12.12
C ILE A 159 11.83 -2.56 -13.18
N LYS A 160 11.78 -2.93 -14.47
CA LYS A 160 12.11 -2.02 -15.59
C LYS A 160 11.19 -0.81 -15.57
N ASP A 161 9.88 -1.04 -15.44
CA ASP A 161 8.89 0.02 -15.40
C ASP A 161 9.07 0.90 -14.15
N ALA A 162 9.45 0.32 -13.01
CA ALA A 162 9.75 1.09 -11.80
C ALA A 162 10.98 2.00 -11.98
N ILE A 163 12.04 1.51 -12.63
CA ILE A 163 13.23 2.31 -12.98
C ILE A 163 12.84 3.45 -13.91
N GLU A 164 12.08 3.16 -14.98
CA GLU A 164 11.59 4.17 -15.92
C GLU A 164 10.71 5.23 -15.23
N LEU A 165 9.82 4.80 -14.32
CA LEU A 165 8.97 5.67 -13.55
C LEU A 165 9.78 6.60 -12.63
N VAL A 166 10.77 6.07 -11.92
CA VAL A 166 11.64 6.86 -11.03
C VAL A 166 12.35 7.98 -11.80
N VAL A 167 12.91 7.66 -12.97
CA VAL A 167 13.51 8.66 -13.88
C VAL A 167 12.47 9.68 -14.33
N ALA A 168 11.27 9.24 -14.71
CA ALA A 168 10.19 10.12 -15.17
C ALA A 168 9.65 11.05 -14.07
N LEU A 169 9.75 10.63 -12.80
CA LEU A 169 9.43 11.45 -11.62
C LEU A 169 10.56 12.40 -11.23
N GLN A 170 11.69 12.40 -11.96
CA GLN A 170 12.89 13.19 -11.68
C GLN A 170 13.56 12.81 -10.36
N GLU A 171 13.47 11.53 -10.01
CA GLU A 171 14.10 10.93 -8.85
C GLU A 171 15.20 9.97 -9.31
N ARG A 172 16.22 9.73 -8.48
CA ARG A 172 17.41 8.98 -8.88
C ARG A 172 17.50 7.58 -8.31
N PHE A 173 17.04 7.40 -7.08
CA PHE A 173 17.29 6.16 -6.35
C PHE A 173 16.03 5.34 -6.18
N LEU A 174 16.16 4.04 -6.45
CA LEU A 174 15.12 3.04 -6.25
C LEU A 174 15.64 1.91 -5.37
N TRP A 175 14.82 1.47 -4.42
CA TRP A 175 15.06 0.27 -3.64
C TRP A 175 14.13 -0.85 -4.11
N VAL A 176 14.71 -2.00 -4.44
CA VAL A 176 14.00 -3.22 -4.85
C VAL A 176 14.61 -4.39 -4.12
N ASP A 177 13.82 -5.14 -3.35
CA ASP A 177 14.31 -6.20 -2.46
C ASP A 177 15.21 -7.25 -3.15
N CYS A 178 14.87 -7.70 -4.35
CA CYS A 178 15.64 -8.72 -5.07
C CYS A 178 16.98 -8.20 -5.62
N LEU A 179 17.14 -6.88 -5.77
CA LEU A 179 18.37 -6.24 -6.26
C LEU A 179 19.20 -5.62 -5.13
N CYS A 180 18.55 -5.02 -4.14
CA CYS A 180 19.19 -4.26 -3.08
C CYS A 180 19.59 -5.11 -1.86
N ILE A 181 19.20 -6.39 -1.84
CA ILE A 181 19.61 -7.37 -0.83
C ILE A 181 20.37 -8.50 -1.52
N GLU A 182 21.55 -8.83 -0.99
CA GLU A 182 22.33 -10.00 -1.39
C GLU A 182 21.58 -11.28 -0.95
N GLN A 183 21.10 -12.06 -1.92
CA GLN A 183 20.10 -13.12 -1.67
C GLN A 183 20.69 -14.45 -1.18
N ASP A 184 21.95 -14.71 -1.51
CA ASP A 184 22.68 -15.94 -1.18
C ASP A 184 23.44 -15.85 0.16
N ASN A 185 23.48 -14.67 0.79
CA ASN A 185 24.09 -14.45 2.09
C ASN A 185 23.03 -14.39 3.21
N ALA A 186 22.79 -15.52 3.87
CA ALA A 186 21.72 -15.66 4.86
C ALA A 186 21.79 -14.64 6.01
N ALA A 187 22.99 -14.33 6.51
CA ALA A 187 23.18 -13.39 7.62
C ALA A 187 22.86 -11.95 7.21
N GLN A 188 23.40 -11.50 6.07
CA GLN A 188 23.11 -10.15 5.56
C GLN A 188 21.64 -10.00 5.15
N LYS A 189 21.10 -11.03 4.48
CA LYS A 189 19.69 -11.08 4.10
C LYS A 189 18.78 -10.94 5.32
N HIS A 190 19.02 -11.71 6.36
CA HIS A 190 18.23 -11.64 7.59
C HIS A 190 18.33 -10.26 8.26
N SER A 191 19.55 -9.69 8.33
CA SER A 191 19.75 -8.35 8.88
C SER A 191 19.01 -7.26 8.11
N GLN A 192 19.01 -7.31 6.77
CA GLN A 192 18.31 -6.34 5.92
C GLN A 192 16.80 -6.51 6.01
N ILE A 193 16.30 -7.76 6.04
CA ILE A 193 14.87 -8.06 6.24
C ILE A 193 14.38 -7.50 7.58
N ALA A 194 15.18 -7.65 8.64
CA ALA A 194 14.86 -7.10 9.97
C ALA A 194 14.81 -5.56 10.01
N GLN A 195 15.33 -4.90 8.98
CA GLN A 195 15.38 -3.44 8.83
C GLN A 195 14.43 -2.91 7.74
N MET A 196 13.63 -3.77 7.10
CA MET A 196 12.65 -3.34 6.09
C MET A 196 11.68 -2.29 6.63
N ASP A 197 11.34 -2.36 7.92
CA ASP A 197 10.51 -1.35 8.58
C ASP A 197 11.10 0.07 8.42
N ILE A 198 12.41 0.21 8.64
CA ILE A 198 13.13 1.47 8.47
C ILE A 198 13.17 1.88 6.99
N ILE A 199 13.52 0.96 6.09
CA ILE A 199 13.62 1.23 4.64
C ILE A 199 12.31 1.82 4.09
N PHE A 200 11.17 1.13 4.31
CA PHE A 200 9.88 1.62 3.82
C PHE A 200 9.43 2.90 4.53
N SER A 201 9.76 3.08 5.81
CA SER A 201 9.42 4.30 6.54
C SER A 201 10.21 5.54 6.08
N GLN A 202 11.44 5.35 5.60
CA GLN A 202 12.32 6.43 5.16
C GLN A 202 12.26 6.69 3.66
N ALA A 203 11.69 5.77 2.87
CA ALA A 203 11.41 5.99 1.45
C ALA A 203 10.52 7.23 1.22
N LEU A 204 10.77 7.93 0.12
CA LEU A 204 9.95 9.07 -0.33
C LEU A 204 8.52 8.64 -0.59
N VAL A 205 8.37 7.62 -1.44
CA VAL A 205 7.09 6.99 -1.80
C VAL A 205 7.35 5.54 -2.14
N THR A 206 6.42 4.68 -1.74
CA THR A 206 6.43 3.26 -2.09
C THR A 206 5.49 3.01 -3.25
N LEU A 207 6.03 2.46 -4.34
CA LEU A 207 5.30 2.01 -5.51
C LEU A 207 4.72 0.63 -5.20
N ILE A 208 3.39 0.49 -5.22
CA ILE A 208 2.71 -0.76 -4.84
C ILE A 208 1.97 -1.32 -6.05
N ALA A 209 2.47 -2.45 -6.56
CA ALA A 209 1.86 -3.14 -7.69
C ALA A 209 0.72 -4.06 -7.24
N LEU A 210 -0.53 -3.57 -7.31
CA LEU A 210 -1.72 -4.35 -6.95
C LEU A 210 -2.08 -5.39 -8.01
N SER A 211 -1.89 -5.01 -9.28
CA SER A 211 -2.28 -5.81 -10.44
C SER A 211 -1.47 -7.05 -10.74
N ALA A 212 -0.35 -7.26 -10.04
CA ALA A 212 0.62 -8.28 -10.37
C ALA A 212 0.51 -9.48 -9.41
N ASN A 213 0.29 -10.67 -9.96
CA ASN A 213 0.27 -11.93 -9.21
C ASN A 213 1.69 -12.54 -9.07
N ASP A 214 2.65 -12.03 -9.84
CA ASP A 214 4.06 -12.35 -9.84
C ASP A 214 4.87 -11.15 -10.38
N ALA A 215 6.18 -11.30 -10.60
CA ALA A 215 7.07 -10.20 -11.00
C ALA A 215 7.04 -9.87 -12.50
N ASN A 216 6.48 -10.73 -13.35
CA ASN A 216 6.53 -10.59 -14.81
C ASN A 216 5.60 -9.50 -15.38
N PRO A 217 4.40 -9.23 -14.82
CA PRO A 217 3.57 -8.13 -15.23
C PRO A 217 4.30 -6.78 -15.19
N CYS A 218 3.82 -5.86 -16.01
CA CYS A 218 4.26 -4.48 -15.99
C CYS A 218 3.64 -3.70 -14.84
N LEU A 219 4.19 -2.52 -14.53
CA LEU A 219 3.45 -1.49 -13.81
C LEU A 219 2.49 -0.81 -14.80
N PRO A 220 1.17 -0.98 -14.65
CA PRO A 220 0.20 -0.38 -15.55
C PRO A 220 0.33 1.15 -15.60
N GLY A 221 0.21 1.72 -16.80
CA GLY A 221 0.23 3.17 -17.03
C GLY A 221 1.63 3.76 -17.29
N VAL A 222 2.71 3.09 -16.86
CA VAL A 222 4.08 3.54 -17.16
C VAL A 222 4.34 3.50 -18.66
N ARG A 223 3.98 2.36 -19.29
CA ARG A 223 4.08 2.15 -20.73
C ARG A 223 2.69 2.33 -21.38
N PRO A 224 2.61 2.81 -22.63
CA PRO A 224 1.35 2.93 -23.35
C PRO A 224 0.60 1.59 -23.42
N ASN A 225 -0.74 1.63 -23.40
CA ASN A 225 -1.62 0.46 -23.59
C ASN A 225 -1.46 -0.67 -22.55
N THR A 226 -0.96 -0.35 -21.35
CA THR A 226 -0.86 -1.32 -20.25
C THR A 226 -1.99 -1.21 -19.23
N MET A 227 -2.82 -0.16 -19.34
CA MET A 227 -4.02 0.06 -18.55
C MET A 227 -5.24 -0.45 -19.31
N LEU A 228 -6.17 -1.06 -18.57
CA LEU A 228 -7.48 -1.46 -19.02
C LEU A 228 -8.47 -0.30 -18.88
N PRO A 229 -9.41 -0.13 -19.82
CA PRO A 229 -10.46 0.87 -19.70
C PRO A 229 -11.33 0.61 -18.47
N LEU A 230 -11.93 1.68 -17.93
CA LEU A 230 -12.97 1.56 -16.89
C LEU A 230 -14.26 1.03 -17.54
N SER A 231 -14.92 0.07 -16.86
CA SER A 231 -16.12 -0.61 -17.38
C SER A 231 -17.41 0.21 -17.26
N GLY A 232 -17.33 1.51 -16.96
CA GLY A 232 -18.50 2.38 -16.87
C GLY A 232 -18.11 3.82 -16.55
N SER A 233 -18.10 4.66 -17.58
CA SER A 233 -17.91 6.11 -17.47
C SER A 233 -19.06 6.80 -18.19
N GLU A 234 -19.83 7.63 -17.48
CA GLU A 234 -20.94 8.38 -18.08
C GLU A 234 -20.78 9.89 -17.85
N HIS A 235 -21.06 10.67 -18.89
CA HIS A 235 -21.16 12.12 -18.77
C HIS A 235 -22.45 12.49 -18.08
N LEU A 236 -22.33 13.27 -17.01
CA LEU A 236 -23.45 13.85 -16.31
C LEU A 236 -23.70 15.30 -16.82
N PRO A 237 -24.95 15.80 -16.74
CA PRO A 237 -25.25 17.20 -16.99
C PRO A 237 -24.37 18.14 -16.17
N ALA A 238 -24.20 19.38 -16.64
CA ALA A 238 -23.37 20.42 -16.02
C ALA A 238 -21.85 20.13 -16.00
N GLY A 239 -21.36 19.27 -16.89
CA GLY A 239 -19.92 19.05 -17.07
C GLY A 239 -19.31 18.20 -15.97
N TRP A 240 -20.04 17.21 -15.48
CA TRP A 240 -19.54 16.21 -14.54
C TRP A 240 -19.40 14.87 -15.24
N MET A 241 -18.61 14.00 -14.65
CA MET A 241 -18.44 12.64 -15.14
C MET A 241 -18.45 11.67 -13.97
N LEU A 242 -19.14 10.55 -14.16
CA LEU A 242 -19.32 9.49 -13.19
C LEU A 242 -18.53 8.28 -13.65
N ASP A 243 -17.54 7.89 -12.85
CA ASP A 243 -16.75 6.68 -13.09
C ASP A 243 -17.14 5.61 -12.07
N ILE A 244 -17.36 4.39 -12.57
CA ILE A 244 -17.41 3.19 -11.75
C ILE A 244 -15.98 2.68 -11.62
N LEU A 245 -15.46 2.76 -10.41
CA LEU A 245 -14.18 2.15 -10.08
C LEU A 245 -14.46 0.73 -9.60
N PRO A 246 -13.86 -0.30 -10.23
CA PRO A 246 -13.97 -1.65 -9.72
C PRO A 246 -13.42 -1.68 -8.29
N PRO A 247 -13.89 -2.62 -7.45
CA PRO A 247 -13.30 -2.83 -6.14
C PRO A 247 -11.79 -2.96 -6.31
N ASP A 248 -11.02 -2.43 -5.35
CA ASP A 248 -9.62 -2.85 -5.23
C ASP A 248 -9.66 -4.38 -5.28
N PRO A 249 -9.04 -5.03 -6.29
CA PRO A 249 -9.11 -6.47 -6.35
C PRO A 249 -8.58 -6.97 -5.01
N VAL A 250 -9.15 -8.04 -4.48
CA VAL A 250 -8.56 -8.76 -3.35
C VAL A 250 -7.26 -9.36 -3.91
N THR A 251 -6.24 -8.53 -3.99
CA THR A 251 -5.03 -8.77 -4.78
C THR A 251 -4.09 -9.62 -3.95
N PRO A 252 -3.32 -10.52 -4.59
CA PRO A 252 -2.37 -11.36 -3.87
C PRO A 252 -1.41 -10.55 -3.01
N ILE A 253 -1.05 -9.33 -3.41
CA ILE A 253 -0.19 -8.46 -2.62
C ILE A 253 -0.79 -8.17 -1.25
N PHE A 254 -2.08 -7.84 -1.12
CA PHE A 254 -2.71 -7.64 0.20
C PHE A 254 -2.97 -8.92 0.97
N SER A 255 -2.89 -10.07 0.30
CA SER A 255 -2.90 -11.37 0.97
C SER A 255 -1.56 -11.72 1.60
N ARG A 256 -0.44 -11.07 1.26
CA ARG A 256 0.86 -11.37 1.87
C ARG A 256 1.08 -10.58 3.15
N THR A 257 1.77 -11.19 4.12
CA THR A 257 2.06 -10.57 5.42
C THR A 257 3.08 -9.43 5.33
N TRP A 258 4.16 -9.62 4.57
CA TRP A 258 5.22 -8.60 4.42
C TRP A 258 4.71 -7.27 3.86
N THR A 259 3.81 -7.31 2.88
CA THR A 259 3.21 -6.12 2.25
C THR A 259 2.37 -5.29 3.21
N PHE A 260 1.93 -5.88 4.34
CA PHE A 260 1.25 -5.14 5.39
C PHE A 260 2.19 -4.11 6.02
N GLN A 261 3.39 -4.54 6.40
CA GLN A 261 4.42 -3.66 6.97
C GLN A 261 4.86 -2.60 5.97
N GLU A 262 5.12 -3.02 4.73
CA GLU A 262 5.55 -2.13 3.63
C GLU A 262 4.59 -0.96 3.45
N ARG A 263 3.28 -1.23 3.40
CA ARG A 263 2.26 -0.19 3.28
C ARG A 263 2.08 0.63 4.56
N MET A 264 2.04 -0.03 5.73
CA MET A 264 1.70 0.62 6.99
C MET A 264 2.73 1.64 7.45
N LEU A 265 4.00 1.38 7.16
CA LEU A 265 5.11 2.22 7.59
C LEU A 265 5.51 3.26 6.54
N SER A 266 5.17 3.05 5.28
CA SER A 266 5.45 4.02 4.21
C SER A 266 4.74 5.35 4.46
N LYS A 267 5.48 6.48 4.40
CA LYS A 267 4.91 7.84 4.46
C LYS A 267 3.88 8.04 3.35
N ARG A 268 4.23 7.64 2.13
CA ARG A 268 3.45 7.81 0.90
C ARG A 268 3.41 6.49 0.13
N CYS A 269 2.27 6.17 -0.44
CA CYS A 269 2.09 4.98 -1.29
C CYS A 269 1.43 5.41 -2.59
N LEU A 270 1.97 4.92 -3.71
CA LEU A 270 1.35 5.04 -5.03
C LEU A 270 0.94 3.63 -5.47
N PHE A 271 -0.36 3.40 -5.56
CA PHE A 271 -0.93 2.11 -5.92
C PHE A 271 -1.19 2.03 -7.42
N PHE A 272 -0.83 0.89 -8.01
CA PHE A 272 -1.03 0.59 -9.41
C PHE A 272 -2.00 -0.57 -9.58
N THR A 273 -3.18 -0.29 -10.13
CA THR A 273 -4.12 -1.29 -10.62
C THR A 273 -4.14 -1.27 -12.15
N TYR A 274 -4.86 -2.19 -12.78
CA TYR A 274 -5.01 -2.20 -14.24
C TYR A 274 -5.94 -1.09 -14.71
N HIS A 275 -6.75 -0.52 -13.82
CA HIS A 275 -7.82 0.42 -14.18
C HIS A 275 -7.56 1.86 -13.73
N TYR A 276 -6.85 2.04 -12.62
CA TYR A 276 -6.52 3.34 -12.05
C TYR A 276 -5.26 3.28 -11.18
N TYR A 277 -4.69 4.45 -10.89
CA TYR A 277 -3.72 4.62 -9.81
C TYR A 277 -4.24 5.54 -8.71
N SER A 278 -3.75 5.31 -7.50
CA SER A 278 -4.11 6.12 -6.33
C SER A 278 -2.90 6.48 -5.48
N TYR A 279 -2.92 7.68 -4.93
CA TYR A 279 -1.89 8.21 -4.05
C TYR A 279 -2.42 8.30 -2.62
N HIS A 280 -1.68 7.77 -1.67
CA HIS A 280 -2.08 7.71 -0.27
C HIS A 280 -0.94 8.16 0.66
N CYS A 281 -1.23 9.14 1.50
CA CYS A 281 -0.44 9.42 2.69
C CYS A 281 -1.33 9.38 3.94
N SER A 282 -0.80 9.72 5.12
CA SER A 282 -1.60 9.77 6.35
C SER A 282 -2.69 10.84 6.33
N SER A 283 -2.53 11.87 5.52
CA SER A 283 -3.36 13.09 5.53
C SER A 283 -4.23 13.22 4.29
N MET A 284 -3.97 12.42 3.25
CA MET A 284 -4.57 12.59 1.94
C MET A 284 -4.67 11.29 1.18
N TYR A 285 -5.76 11.17 0.44
CA TYR A 285 -6.03 10.12 -0.53
C TYR A 285 -6.46 10.79 -1.84
N ILE A 286 -5.79 10.45 -2.94
CA ILE A 286 -6.12 10.95 -4.28
C ILE A 286 -6.22 9.78 -5.26
N LEU A 287 -7.19 9.85 -6.17
CA LEU A 287 -7.27 9.00 -7.37
C LEU A 287 -6.87 9.78 -8.61
N GLU A 288 -6.35 9.08 -9.63
CA GLU A 288 -5.98 9.63 -10.96
C GLU A 288 -6.92 10.72 -11.50
N HIS A 289 -8.23 10.61 -11.28
CA HIS A 289 -9.22 11.55 -11.80
C HIS A 289 -9.38 12.83 -10.94
N GLY A 290 -8.35 13.24 -10.21
CA GLY A 290 -8.28 14.54 -9.53
C GLY A 290 -9.05 14.62 -8.22
N PHE A 291 -9.63 13.52 -7.74
CA PHE A 291 -10.42 13.55 -6.52
C PHE A 291 -9.53 13.47 -5.27
N SER A 292 -9.26 14.62 -4.65
CA SER A 292 -8.69 14.69 -3.30
C SER A 292 -9.80 14.55 -2.25
N SER A 293 -9.78 13.47 -1.49
CA SER A 293 -10.39 13.49 -0.17
C SER A 293 -9.30 13.95 0.82
N ARG A 294 -9.47 15.15 1.38
CA ARG A 294 -8.87 15.48 2.68
C ARG A 294 -9.54 14.53 3.67
N ILE A 295 -8.96 13.36 3.89
CA ILE A 295 -9.48 12.44 4.89
C ILE A 295 -9.08 13.03 6.25
N ALA A 296 -9.89 13.95 6.77
CA ALA A 296 -10.10 13.97 8.21
C ALA A 296 -10.80 12.64 8.50
N MET A 297 -10.01 11.61 8.85
CA MET A 297 -10.53 10.30 9.22
C MET A 297 -11.55 10.55 10.32
N PRO A 298 -12.86 10.36 10.10
CA PRO A 298 -13.83 10.49 11.18
C PRO A 298 -13.40 9.54 12.30
N ARG A 299 -13.39 10.02 13.55
CA ARG A 299 -13.23 9.15 14.70
C ARG A 299 -14.32 8.07 14.60
N GLY A 300 -13.93 6.81 14.39
CA GLY A 300 -14.86 5.67 14.35
C GLY A 300 -15.31 5.16 12.97
N MET A 301 -14.42 5.02 11.98
CA MET A 301 -14.74 4.18 10.80
C MET A 301 -14.93 2.71 11.22
N SER A 302 -16.10 2.19 10.87
CA SER A 302 -16.58 0.84 11.12
C SER A 302 -15.71 -0.23 10.45
N SER A 303 -15.75 -1.40 11.06
CA SER A 303 -15.06 -2.67 10.81
C SER A 303 -15.32 -3.33 9.43
N ASP A 304 -15.62 -2.56 8.38
CA ASP A 304 -15.98 -3.13 7.08
C ASP A 304 -14.77 -3.61 6.27
N HIS A 305 -14.90 -4.84 5.78
CA HIS A 305 -13.85 -5.82 5.46
C HIS A 305 -12.95 -5.51 4.25
N ASN A 306 -13.21 -4.43 3.50
CA ASN A 306 -12.53 -4.14 2.23
C ASN A 306 -11.92 -2.73 2.14
N SER A 307 -12.02 -1.92 3.19
CA SER A 307 -11.42 -0.58 3.20
C SER A 307 -9.96 -0.63 3.66
N LEU A 308 -9.10 0.06 2.93
CA LEU A 308 -7.67 0.15 3.24
C LEU A 308 -7.51 0.83 4.63
N PRO A 309 -7.01 0.14 5.67
CA PRO A 309 -6.85 0.70 7.02
C PRO A 309 -6.07 2.03 7.04
N PRO A 310 -6.38 2.96 7.96
CA PRO A 310 -5.64 4.20 8.12
C PRO A 310 -4.15 3.94 8.36
N LYS A 311 -3.25 4.77 7.81
CA LYS A 311 -1.80 4.67 8.10
C LYS A 311 -1.54 4.99 9.57
N VAL A 312 -0.88 4.07 10.28
CA VAL A 312 -0.61 4.15 11.73
C VAL A 312 0.44 5.23 12.02
N ALA A 313 1.47 5.36 11.18
CA ALA A 313 2.60 6.27 11.40
C ALA A 313 2.19 7.75 11.56
N GLY A 314 1.15 8.21 10.86
CA GLY A 314 0.69 9.60 10.91
C GLY A 314 -0.22 9.98 12.09
N ARG A 315 -0.48 9.06 13.04
CA ARG A 315 -1.32 9.30 14.23
C ARG A 315 -0.53 9.41 15.54
N LEU A 316 0.78 9.67 15.49
CA LEU A 316 1.57 9.85 16.71
C LEU A 316 1.35 11.24 17.31
N PRO A 317 1.12 11.36 18.63
CA PRO A 317 1.06 12.66 19.31
C PRO A 317 2.41 13.39 19.23
N ARG A 318 2.37 14.71 19.08
CA ARG A 318 3.55 15.59 19.20
C ARG A 318 4.02 15.67 20.65
N ASN A 319 5.35 15.70 20.85
CA ASN A 319 5.96 15.91 22.17
C ASN A 319 5.75 17.34 22.73
N ASN A 320 5.19 18.29 21.96
CA ASN A 320 5.12 19.71 22.34
C ASN A 320 3.71 20.35 22.28
N GLU A 321 2.64 19.56 22.18
CA GLU A 321 1.28 20.11 22.28
C GLU A 321 0.69 19.83 23.66
N SER A 322 0.75 20.84 24.52
CA SER A 322 0.23 20.84 25.90
C SER A 322 -1.29 20.61 26.00
N HIS A 323 -2.00 20.33 24.90
CA HIS A 323 -3.44 20.04 24.86
C HIS A 323 -3.84 19.08 23.71
N GLY A 324 -2.95 18.18 23.29
CA GLY A 324 -3.29 17.08 22.37
C GLY A 324 -3.52 15.78 23.13
N GLU A 325 -4.73 15.22 23.07
CA GLU A 325 -5.09 13.94 23.72
C GLU A 325 -3.98 12.89 23.54
N ILE A 326 -3.28 12.55 24.62
CA ILE A 326 -2.57 11.27 24.73
C ILE A 326 -3.63 10.24 24.34
N LEU A 327 -3.43 9.50 23.24
CA LEU A 327 -4.29 8.37 22.92
C LEU A 327 -4.37 7.53 24.20
N THR A 328 -5.53 7.51 24.84
CA THR A 328 -5.72 6.76 26.07
C THR A 328 -5.40 5.29 25.76
N TRP A 329 -4.85 4.55 26.72
CA TRP A 329 -4.56 3.12 26.61
C TRP A 329 -5.63 2.31 25.84
N PRO A 330 -6.94 2.54 26.05
CA PRO A 330 -8.00 1.90 25.27
C PRO A 330 -7.92 2.17 23.76
N SER A 331 -7.69 3.43 23.34
CA SER A 331 -7.68 3.80 21.92
C SER A 331 -6.48 3.20 21.16
N ALA A 332 -5.30 3.18 21.78
CA ALA A 332 -4.12 2.56 21.19
C ALA A 332 -4.27 1.03 21.11
N PHE A 333 -4.86 0.39 22.13
CA PHE A 333 -5.14 -1.04 22.08
C PHE A 333 -6.19 -1.40 21.01
N SER A 334 -7.25 -0.60 20.86
CA SER A 334 -8.25 -0.80 19.79
C SER A 334 -7.62 -0.72 18.40
N GLU A 335 -6.69 0.22 18.17
CA GLU A 335 -5.97 0.30 16.90
C GLU A 335 -5.08 -0.92 16.67
N TYR A 336 -4.34 -1.35 17.70
CA TYR A 336 -3.56 -2.59 17.67
C TYR A 336 -4.45 -3.81 17.33
N ALA A 337 -5.62 -3.93 17.98
CA ALA A 337 -6.57 -5.02 17.75
C ALA A 337 -7.07 -5.07 16.30
N VAL A 338 -7.40 -3.91 15.72
CA VAL A 338 -7.78 -3.81 14.30
C VAL A 338 -6.64 -4.25 13.39
N LEU A 339 -5.40 -3.85 13.68
CA LEU A 339 -4.25 -4.20 12.86
C LEU A 339 -3.88 -5.69 12.96
N VAL A 340 -3.95 -6.28 14.15
CA VAL A 340 -3.80 -7.73 14.33
C VAL A 340 -4.86 -8.46 13.51
N ARG A 341 -6.11 -8.00 13.54
CA ARG A 341 -7.19 -8.61 12.74
C ARG A 341 -6.91 -8.56 11.24
N LEU A 342 -6.52 -7.40 10.72
CA LEU A 342 -6.22 -7.24 9.30
C LEU A 342 -4.95 -7.98 8.86
N TYR A 343 -3.99 -8.16 9.76
CA TYR A 343 -2.76 -8.90 9.51
C TYR A 343 -2.95 -10.42 9.53
N THR A 344 -3.61 -10.94 10.57
CA THR A 344 -3.80 -12.40 10.76
C THR A 344 -4.70 -13.03 9.70
N GLY A 345 -5.57 -12.25 9.06
CA GLY A 345 -6.34 -12.68 7.90
C GLY A 345 -5.54 -12.87 6.61
N ARG A 346 -4.22 -12.62 6.62
CA ARG A 346 -3.33 -12.73 5.46
C ARG A 346 -2.69 -14.11 5.37
N LYS A 347 -2.30 -14.49 4.16
CA LYS A 347 -1.51 -15.69 3.83
C LYS A 347 -0.03 -15.45 4.14
N LEU A 348 0.55 -16.38 4.90
CA LEU A 348 1.98 -16.47 5.16
C LEU A 348 2.63 -17.37 4.11
N THR A 349 3.78 -16.95 3.58
CA THR A 349 4.63 -17.84 2.79
C THR A 349 5.42 -18.77 3.70
N TYR A 350 6.02 -18.23 4.76
CA TYR A 350 6.72 -18.97 5.80
C TYR A 350 6.11 -18.65 7.15
N SER A 351 5.79 -19.69 7.93
CA SER A 351 5.15 -19.53 9.23
C SER A 351 6.04 -18.76 10.22
N SER A 352 7.35 -18.92 10.11
CA SER A 352 8.38 -18.27 10.93
C SER A 352 8.40 -16.74 10.78
N ASP A 353 7.91 -16.21 9.66
CA ASP A 353 7.90 -14.77 9.39
C ASP A 353 6.74 -14.03 10.07
N ARG A 354 5.87 -14.72 10.82
CA ARG A 354 4.63 -14.15 11.33
C ARG A 354 4.84 -12.98 12.30
N LEU A 355 5.85 -13.02 13.15
CA LEU A 355 6.19 -11.85 13.98
C LEU A 355 7.09 -10.87 13.24
N ASN A 356 8.02 -11.38 12.40
CA ASN A 356 8.95 -10.53 11.65
C ASN A 356 8.23 -9.57 10.71
N ALA A 357 7.24 -10.05 9.97
CA ALA A 357 6.43 -9.26 9.04
C ALA A 357 5.42 -8.31 9.72
N PHE A 358 5.35 -8.32 11.06
CA PHE A 358 4.55 -7.38 11.87
C PHE A 358 5.44 -6.56 12.83
N SER A 359 6.76 -6.79 12.83
CA SER A 359 7.70 -6.30 13.84
C SER A 359 7.81 -4.78 13.89
N GLY A 360 7.71 -4.10 12.74
CA GLY A 360 7.71 -2.64 12.72
C GLY A 360 6.44 -2.04 13.35
N ILE A 361 5.31 -2.75 13.25
CA ILE A 361 4.05 -2.36 13.91
C ILE A 361 4.14 -2.66 15.40
N LEU A 362 4.69 -3.81 15.79
CA LEU A 362 4.96 -4.12 17.20
C LEU A 362 5.83 -3.04 17.84
N SER A 363 6.90 -2.62 17.17
CA SER A 363 7.79 -1.56 17.66
C SER A 363 7.02 -0.25 17.89
N LEU A 364 6.12 0.11 16.98
CA LEU A 364 5.26 1.29 17.11
C LEU A 364 4.32 1.22 18.32
N PHE A 365 3.70 0.06 18.56
CA PHE A 365 2.84 -0.13 19.72
C PHE A 365 3.63 -0.30 21.02
N GLN A 366 4.85 -0.80 20.97
CA GLN A 366 5.77 -0.82 22.11
C GLN A 366 5.99 0.61 22.64
N TYR A 367 6.13 1.57 21.73
CA TYR A 367 6.24 3.00 22.09
C TYR A 367 4.92 3.58 22.62
N ARG A 368 3.79 3.34 21.92
CA ARG A 368 2.48 3.94 22.29
C ARG A 368 1.87 3.35 23.56
N LEU A 369 1.95 2.03 23.70
CA LEU A 369 1.48 1.24 24.83
C LEU A 369 2.62 0.95 25.82
N GLY A 370 3.71 1.73 25.83
CA GLY A 370 4.85 1.64 26.75
C GLY A 370 5.00 0.35 27.57
N GLY A 371 5.93 -0.52 27.18
CA GLY A 371 6.20 -1.83 27.79
C GLY A 371 6.91 -2.71 26.76
N GLU A 372 7.17 -3.99 27.04
CA GLU A 372 7.69 -4.89 26.00
C GLU A 372 6.57 -5.52 25.15
N MET A 373 6.93 -6.04 23.98
CA MET A 373 6.04 -6.85 23.15
C MET A 373 6.43 -8.32 23.30
N ILE A 374 5.61 -9.11 23.99
CA ILE A 374 5.88 -10.51 24.30
C ILE A 374 5.15 -11.38 23.28
N SER A 375 5.92 -12.03 22.38
CA SER A 375 5.38 -12.90 21.31
C SER A 375 4.25 -12.25 20.49
N GLY A 376 4.35 -10.94 20.25
CA GLY A 376 3.37 -10.16 19.50
C GLY A 376 2.28 -9.50 20.34
N LEU A 377 2.24 -9.70 21.67
CA LEU A 377 1.27 -9.08 22.58
C LEU A 377 1.91 -7.95 23.42
N PRO A 378 1.23 -6.82 23.65
CA PRO A 378 1.73 -5.78 24.55
C PRO A 378 1.67 -6.23 26.01
N GLU A 379 2.81 -6.23 26.70
CA GLU A 379 2.96 -6.69 28.10
C GLU A 379 2.05 -5.91 29.07
N ARG A 380 1.99 -4.59 28.91
CA ARG A 380 1.30 -3.71 29.86
C ARG A 380 -0.23 -3.86 29.88
N VAL A 381 -0.80 -4.41 28.82
CA VAL A 381 -2.22 -4.73 28.71
C VAL A 381 -2.39 -6.20 28.32
N LEU A 382 -1.50 -7.06 28.83
CA LEU A 382 -1.46 -8.47 28.48
C LEU A 382 -2.77 -9.18 28.83
N ASP A 383 -3.41 -8.77 29.93
CA ASP A 383 -4.75 -9.20 30.34
C ASP A 383 -5.79 -9.02 29.23
N LEU A 384 -5.82 -7.86 28.58
CA LEU A 384 -6.68 -7.60 27.41
C LEU A 384 -6.14 -8.26 26.13
N ALA A 385 -4.82 -8.26 25.95
CA ALA A 385 -4.16 -8.80 24.76
C ALA A 385 -4.29 -10.32 24.64
N LEU A 386 -4.56 -11.03 25.73
CA LEU A 386 -4.84 -12.46 25.75
C LEU A 386 -6.29 -12.82 25.35
N LEU A 387 -7.20 -11.85 25.29
CA LEU A 387 -8.63 -12.06 24.98
C LEU A 387 -8.93 -12.13 23.47
N TRP A 388 -7.92 -12.37 22.65
CA TRP A 388 -8.13 -12.55 21.22
C TRP A 388 -8.85 -13.88 20.94
N ILE A 389 -9.70 -13.89 19.93
CA ILE A 389 -10.45 -15.06 19.45
C ILE A 389 -10.28 -15.19 17.94
N HIS A 390 -10.56 -16.37 17.39
CA HIS A 390 -10.66 -16.53 15.94
C HIS A 390 -11.99 -15.97 15.43
N GLU A 391 -11.94 -15.25 14.31
CA GLU A 391 -13.16 -14.86 13.60
C GLU A 391 -13.93 -16.11 13.17
N TYR A 392 -15.26 -16.07 13.21
CA TYR A 392 -16.09 -17.23 12.88
C TYR A 392 -15.73 -17.79 11.49
N GLY A 393 -15.49 -19.11 11.42
CA GLY A 393 -15.10 -19.80 10.17
C GLY A 393 -13.62 -19.66 9.79
N ALA A 394 -12.79 -18.94 10.57
CA ALA A 394 -11.36 -18.89 10.32
C ALA A 394 -10.66 -20.23 10.60
N PRO A 395 -9.67 -20.64 9.78
CA PRO A 395 -8.90 -21.85 10.03
C PRO A 395 -8.09 -21.72 11.33
N GLN A 396 -7.92 -22.82 12.08
CA GLN A 396 -7.21 -22.84 13.36
C GLN A 396 -6.06 -23.85 13.35
N LEU A 397 -5.08 -23.63 12.48
CA LEU A 397 -3.89 -24.48 12.41
C LEU A 397 -2.81 -23.94 13.36
N ARG A 398 -2.33 -24.80 14.26
CA ARG A 398 -1.30 -24.45 15.25
C ARG A 398 0.08 -24.30 14.60
N ASN A 399 0.69 -23.11 14.70
CA ASN A 399 2.10 -22.91 14.42
C ASN A 399 2.95 -23.05 15.70
N ARG A 400 3.61 -24.19 15.88
CA ARG A 400 4.38 -24.52 17.09
C ARG A 400 5.63 -23.65 17.31
N GLU A 401 6.04 -22.83 16.35
CA GLU A 401 7.16 -21.89 16.49
C GLU A 401 6.89 -20.77 17.49
N PHE A 402 5.61 -20.43 17.72
CA PHE A 402 5.19 -19.38 18.66
C PHE A 402 4.33 -19.97 19.80
N PRO A 403 4.24 -19.31 20.96
CA PRO A 403 3.42 -19.79 22.08
C PRO A 403 1.93 -19.92 21.71
N SER A 404 1.23 -20.89 22.30
CA SER A 404 -0.19 -21.15 22.02
C SER A 404 -1.13 -20.06 22.53
N TRP A 405 -0.70 -19.23 23.47
CA TRP A 405 -1.50 -18.12 24.00
C TRP A 405 -1.40 -16.84 23.15
N SER A 406 -0.52 -16.81 22.15
CA SER A 406 -0.39 -15.68 21.21
C SER A 406 -1.13 -15.95 19.90
N TRP A 407 -1.73 -14.91 19.31
CA TRP A 407 -2.30 -14.96 17.95
C TRP A 407 -1.25 -15.33 16.88
N ALA A 408 0.04 -15.18 17.18
CA ALA A 408 1.14 -15.62 16.32
C ALA A 408 1.23 -17.16 16.26
N GLY A 409 0.71 -17.86 17.26
CA GLY A 409 0.72 -19.32 17.34
C GLY A 409 -0.30 -20.03 16.46
N TRP A 410 -1.12 -19.31 15.69
CA TRP A 410 -2.28 -19.89 15.00
C TRP A 410 -2.45 -19.32 13.60
N SER A 411 -3.03 -20.09 12.68
CA SER A 411 -3.50 -19.58 11.39
C SER A 411 -4.88 -18.92 11.51
N GLY A 412 -5.34 -18.28 10.43
CA GLY A 412 -6.65 -17.65 10.38
C GLY A 412 -6.70 -16.27 11.04
N ARG A 413 -7.79 -15.56 10.73
CA ARG A 413 -8.03 -14.20 11.21
C ARG A 413 -8.37 -14.23 12.70
N SER A 414 -7.66 -13.41 13.48
CA SER A 414 -7.87 -13.21 14.91
C SER A 414 -8.54 -11.87 15.14
N THR A 415 -9.39 -11.74 16.15
CA THR A 415 -10.05 -10.48 16.52
C THR A 415 -10.13 -10.37 18.04
N TYR A 416 -10.35 -9.16 18.53
CA TYR A 416 -10.67 -8.92 19.93
C TYR A 416 -12.14 -8.55 19.99
N SER A 417 -12.90 -9.23 20.85
CA SER A 417 -14.26 -8.79 21.19
C SER A 417 -14.14 -7.53 22.03
N VAL A 418 -14.28 -6.37 21.39
CA VAL A 418 -14.48 -5.12 22.13
C VAL A 418 -15.92 -5.18 22.63
N GLY A 419 -16.09 -5.46 23.92
CA GLY A 419 -17.40 -5.42 24.58
C GLY A 419 -17.96 -4.01 24.65
#